data_AF-A0A959TZB5-F1
#
_entry.id   AF-A0A959TZB5-F1
#
_cell.length_a   1.000
_cell.length_b   1.000
_cell.length_c   1.000
_cell.angle_alpha   90.00
_cell.angle_beta   90.00
_cell.angle_gamma   90.00
#
_symmetry.space_group_name_H-M   'P 1'
#
loop_
_entity.id
_entity.type
_entity.pdbx_description
1 polymer ?
#
loop_
_entity_poly.entity_id
_entity_poly.type
_entity_poly.pdbx_seq_one_letter_code
_entity_poly.pdbx_strand_id
1 'polypeptide(L)'
;MSDKLNMNAVLAQLQSADERLVKDALATIRTQGDARAIRPLIELYCSAEDEDVKRQITAMLYQVKVKGAVEELMGSLEDPRLTDSRALVLATLWNAGLDARDHLGEIITCALEGHSDVCFEALTVVEHQELWPDRAVRTAALRVEKALPLETDPYKRDLLNDLVGLLRERIGG
;
A
#
# COMPACT_ATOMS: atom_id res chain seq x y z
N MET A 1 -35.71 9.02 12.96
CA MET A 1 -34.85 9.31 11.81
C MET A 1 -33.43 9.12 12.27
N SER A 2 -32.76 8.04 11.87
CA SER A 2 -31.34 7.90 12.14
C SER A 2 -30.62 8.97 11.32
N ASP A 3 -29.98 9.92 11.99
CA ASP A 3 -29.04 10.82 11.34
C ASP A 3 -27.95 9.93 10.75
N LYS A 4 -28.02 9.67 9.44
CA LYS A 4 -26.87 9.15 8.72
C LYS A 4 -25.80 10.23 8.84
N LEU A 5 -24.78 9.98 9.65
CA LEU A 5 -23.60 10.81 9.67
C LEU A 5 -23.14 11.00 8.22
N ASN A 6 -22.93 12.25 7.81
CA ASN A 6 -22.31 12.48 6.51
C ASN A 6 -20.87 11.93 6.57
N MET A 7 -20.35 11.46 5.43
CA MET A 7 -19.04 10.80 5.42
C MET A 7 -17.92 11.70 5.98
N ASN A 8 -18.01 13.03 5.82
CA ASN A 8 -17.01 13.94 6.39
C ASN A 8 -16.94 13.86 7.93
N ALA A 9 -18.09 13.74 8.59
CA ALA A 9 -18.16 13.53 10.04
C ALA A 9 -17.61 12.16 10.45
N VAL A 10 -17.86 11.12 9.64
CA VAL A 10 -17.32 9.77 9.86
C VAL A 10 -15.80 9.78 9.80
N LEU A 11 -15.21 10.44 8.79
CA LEU A 11 -13.77 10.55 8.65
C LEU A 11 -13.13 11.32 9.81
N ALA A 12 -13.77 12.39 10.28
CA ALA A 12 -13.29 13.15 11.43
C ALA A 12 -13.28 12.32 12.73
N GLN A 13 -14.21 11.39 12.89
CA GLN A 13 -14.29 10.51 14.06
C GLN A 13 -13.12 9.53 14.16
N LEU A 14 -12.44 9.19 13.06
CA LEU A 14 -11.25 8.33 13.08
C LEU A 14 -10.09 8.94 13.88
N GLN A 15 -10.07 10.27 14.03
CA GLN A 15 -9.05 11.00 14.79
C GLN A 15 -9.49 11.33 16.22
N SER A 16 -10.63 10.80 16.66
CA SER A 16 -11.17 11.04 18.00
C SER A 16 -10.34 10.33 19.08
N ALA A 17 -10.21 10.96 20.24
CA ALA A 17 -9.70 10.28 21.45
C ALA A 17 -10.74 9.33 22.09
N ASP A 18 -12.02 9.44 21.68
CA ASP A 18 -13.07 8.51 22.11
C ASP A 18 -13.05 7.26 21.23
N GLU A 19 -12.57 6.14 21.78
CA GLU A 19 -12.51 4.83 21.13
C GLU A 19 -13.87 4.36 20.58
N ARG A 20 -14.99 4.75 21.20
CA ARG A 20 -16.32 4.38 20.70
C ARG A 20 -16.60 5.07 19.37
N LEU A 21 -16.24 6.35 19.24
CA LEU A 21 -16.41 7.09 17.99
C LEU A 21 -15.52 6.51 16.89
N VAL A 22 -14.29 6.11 17.21
CA VAL A 22 -13.40 5.43 16.26
C VAL A 22 -14.02 4.11 15.78
N LYS A 23 -14.52 3.26 16.70
CA LYS A 23 -15.16 1.98 16.37
C LYS A 23 -16.42 2.15 15.53
N ASP A 24 -17.26 3.14 15.86
CA ASP A 24 -18.47 3.47 15.09
C ASP A 24 -18.12 3.98 13.68
N ALA A 25 -17.05 4.77 13.55
CA ALA A 25 -16.55 5.23 12.26
C ALA A 25 -16.03 4.08 11.40
N LEU A 26 -15.21 3.18 11.95
CA LEU A 26 -14.72 1.99 11.26
C LEU A 26 -15.89 1.11 10.78
N ALA A 27 -16.89 0.88 11.62
CA ALA A 27 -18.09 0.13 11.24
C ALA A 27 -18.88 0.80 10.10
N THR A 28 -18.97 2.13 10.13
CA THR A 28 -19.66 2.90 9.08
C THR A 28 -18.89 2.85 7.76
N ILE A 29 -17.58 3.04 7.77
CA ILE A 29 -16.73 2.99 6.57
C ILE A 29 -16.78 1.59 5.95
N ARG A 30 -16.68 0.54 6.77
CA ARG A 30 -16.76 -0.86 6.31
C ARG A 30 -18.07 -1.16 5.57
N THR A 31 -19.18 -0.54 5.96
CA THR A 31 -20.49 -0.80 5.35
C THR A 31 -20.76 0.10 4.14
N GLN A 32 -20.32 1.35 4.15
CA GLN A 32 -20.64 2.32 3.10
C GLN A 32 -19.60 2.38 1.99
N GLY A 33 -18.31 2.25 2.33
CA GLY A 33 -17.18 2.40 1.41
C GLY A 33 -16.98 3.85 0.92
N ASP A 34 -15.77 4.37 1.02
CA ASP A 34 -15.40 5.66 0.42
C ASP A 34 -13.88 5.69 0.20
N ALA A 35 -13.43 6.08 -1.01
CA ALA A 35 -12.00 6.16 -1.31
C ALA A 35 -11.29 7.16 -0.39
N ARG A 36 -11.98 8.25 -0.01
CA ARG A 36 -11.47 9.28 0.90
C ARG A 36 -11.19 8.75 2.31
N ALA A 37 -11.66 7.54 2.64
CA ALA A 37 -11.36 6.88 3.89
C ALA A 37 -9.99 6.18 3.89
N ILE A 38 -9.40 5.86 2.74
CA ILE A 38 -8.16 5.07 2.65
C ILE A 38 -7.02 5.77 3.39
N ARG A 39 -6.74 7.03 3.06
CA ARG A 39 -5.66 7.78 3.71
C ARG A 39 -5.89 7.98 5.22
N PRO A 40 -7.08 8.40 5.70
CA PRO A 40 -7.40 8.43 7.14
C PRO A 40 -7.27 7.07 7.86
N LEU A 41 -7.61 5.96 7.19
CA LEU A 41 -7.45 4.62 7.77
C LEU A 41 -5.96 4.26 7.92
N ILE A 42 -5.13 4.60 6.92
CA ILE A 42 -3.67 4.42 6.99
C ILE A 42 -3.07 5.27 8.11
N GLU A 43 -3.47 6.54 8.21
CA GLU A 43 -3.03 7.44 9.30
C GLU A 43 -3.39 6.85 10.68
N LEU A 44 -4.62 6.38 10.84
CA LEU A 44 -5.06 5.72 12.07
C LEU A 44 -4.28 4.44 12.36
N TYR A 45 -3.99 3.62 11.34
CA TYR A 45 -3.18 2.41 11.50
C TYR A 45 -1.79 2.73 12.06
N CYS A 46 -1.14 3.79 11.57
CA CYS A 46 0.17 4.22 12.04
C CYS A 46 0.13 4.74 13.49
N SER A 47 -0.94 5.42 13.90
CA SER A 47 -1.04 6.02 15.24
C SER A 47 -1.68 5.11 16.30
N ALA A 48 -2.37 4.04 15.89
CA ALA A 48 -3.10 3.18 16.81
C ALA A 48 -2.17 2.33 17.68
N GLU A 49 -2.45 2.27 18.98
CA GLU A 49 -1.83 1.29 19.90
C GLU A 49 -2.64 0.00 19.99
N ASP A 50 -3.95 0.07 19.72
CA ASP A 50 -4.85 -1.09 19.77
C ASP A 50 -4.67 -1.97 18.51
N GLU A 51 -4.16 -3.18 18.72
CA GLU A 51 -3.94 -4.17 17.67
C GLU A 51 -5.27 -4.69 17.04
N ASP A 52 -6.39 -4.63 17.76
CA ASP A 52 -7.70 -4.92 17.15
C ASP A 52 -8.08 -3.85 16.13
N VAL A 53 -7.82 -2.58 16.43
CA VAL A 53 -8.06 -1.46 15.50
C VAL A 53 -7.20 -1.64 14.25
N LYS A 54 -5.91 -1.93 14.40
CA LYS A 54 -5.01 -2.19 13.25
C LYS A 54 -5.52 -3.36 12.41
N ARG A 55 -5.88 -4.49 13.03
CA ARG A 55 -6.40 -5.67 12.34
C ARG A 55 -7.68 -5.35 11.57
N GLN A 56 -8.60 -4.58 12.15
CA GLN A 56 -9.82 -4.16 11.47
C GLN A 56 -9.51 -3.28 10.25
N ILE A 57 -8.58 -2.34 10.38
CA ILE A 57 -8.14 -1.47 9.28
C ILE A 57 -7.51 -2.29 8.16
N THR A 58 -6.58 -3.19 8.46
CA THR A 58 -5.94 -4.06 7.47
C THR A 58 -7.00 -4.88 6.72
N ALA A 59 -7.95 -5.48 7.43
CA ALA A 59 -9.02 -6.26 6.80
C ALA A 59 -9.91 -5.41 5.87
N MET A 60 -10.17 -4.15 6.24
CA MET A 60 -10.92 -3.21 5.41
C MET A 60 -10.14 -2.81 4.15
N LEU A 61 -8.86 -2.47 4.30
CA LEU A 61 -7.99 -2.09 3.18
C LEU A 61 -7.82 -3.26 2.21
N TYR A 62 -7.56 -4.47 2.69
CA TYR A 62 -7.37 -5.66 1.83
C TYR A 62 -8.62 -6.06 1.03
N GLN A 63 -9.79 -5.51 1.37
CA GLN A 63 -11.05 -5.75 0.66
C GLN A 63 -11.52 -4.52 -0.13
N VAL A 64 -10.71 -3.46 -0.21
CA VAL A 64 -11.10 -2.19 -0.82
C VAL A 64 -11.27 -2.32 -2.32
N LYS A 65 -12.44 -1.91 -2.85
CA LYS A 65 -12.75 -1.97 -4.30
C LYS A 65 -13.43 -0.70 -4.81
N VAL A 66 -13.27 0.40 -4.08
CA VAL A 66 -13.89 1.69 -4.42
C VAL A 66 -13.11 2.38 -5.53
N LYS A 67 -13.83 3.09 -6.42
CA LYS A 67 -13.19 3.92 -7.44
C LYS A 67 -12.34 5.00 -6.78
N GLY A 68 -11.11 5.20 -7.25
CA GLY A 68 -10.17 6.14 -6.64
C GLY A 68 -9.22 5.48 -5.64
N ALA A 69 -9.35 4.18 -5.37
CA ALA A 69 -8.54 3.53 -4.33
C ALA A 69 -7.05 3.50 -4.67
N VAL A 70 -6.69 3.24 -5.93
CA VAL A 70 -5.29 3.20 -6.36
C VAL A 70 -4.66 4.57 -6.18
N GLU A 71 -5.34 5.65 -6.57
CA GLU A 71 -4.84 7.02 -6.46
C GLU A 71 -4.57 7.42 -5.00
N GLU A 72 -5.47 7.06 -4.07
CA GLU A 72 -5.30 7.32 -2.64
C GLU A 72 -4.15 6.50 -2.02
N LEU A 73 -3.99 5.23 -2.44
CA LEU A 73 -2.88 4.38 -2.01
C LEU A 73 -1.54 4.90 -2.53
N MET A 74 -1.47 5.29 -3.81
CA MET A 74 -0.25 5.85 -4.40
C MET A 74 0.15 7.18 -3.74
N GLY A 75 -0.82 8.07 -3.51
CA GLY A 75 -0.58 9.30 -2.75
C GLY A 75 -0.07 9.03 -1.33
N SER A 76 -0.45 7.91 -0.73
CA SER A 76 0.03 7.50 0.60
C SER A 76 1.47 6.95 0.57
N LEU A 77 1.89 6.26 -0.51
CA LEU A 77 3.28 5.80 -0.68
C LEU A 77 4.28 6.96 -0.81
N GLU A 78 3.83 8.06 -1.42
CA GLU A 78 4.61 9.27 -1.66
C GLU A 78 4.69 10.19 -0.43
N ASP A 79 3.76 10.06 0.54
CA ASP A 79 3.75 10.90 1.73
C ASP A 79 4.88 10.50 2.70
N PRO A 80 5.86 11.38 2.96
CA PRO A 80 6.98 11.06 3.85
C PRO A 80 6.56 10.83 5.30
N ARG A 81 5.34 11.22 5.69
CA ARG A 81 4.79 10.94 7.03
C ARG A 81 4.23 9.53 7.17
N LEU A 82 4.05 8.83 6.06
CA LEU A 82 3.43 7.51 5.98
C LEU A 82 4.42 6.42 5.55
N THR A 83 5.73 6.67 5.64
CA THR A 83 6.78 5.71 5.25
C THR A 83 6.64 4.36 5.94
N ASP A 84 6.24 4.37 7.21
CA ASP A 84 6.08 3.15 8.03
C ASP A 84 4.88 2.30 7.59
N SER A 85 3.96 2.89 6.81
CA SER A 85 2.81 2.18 6.24
C SER A 85 3.06 1.60 4.86
N ARG A 86 4.22 1.84 4.24
CA ARG A 86 4.48 1.45 2.84
C ARG A 86 4.28 -0.06 2.61
N ALA A 87 4.69 -0.91 3.56
CA ALA A 87 4.44 -2.35 3.48
C ALA A 87 2.93 -2.67 3.47
N LEU A 88 2.15 -2.09 4.39
CA LEU A 88 0.69 -2.24 4.42
C LEU A 88 0.03 -1.77 3.11
N VAL A 89 0.47 -0.63 2.57
CA VAL A 89 -0.09 -0.05 1.35
C VAL A 89 0.21 -0.92 0.14
N LEU A 90 1.45 -1.42 0.00
CA LEU A 90 1.82 -2.36 -1.07
C LEU A 90 1.05 -3.68 -0.93
N ALA A 91 0.97 -4.23 0.28
CA ALA A 91 0.21 -5.43 0.56
C ALA A 91 -1.27 -5.28 0.19
N THR A 92 -1.83 -4.08 0.40
CA THR A 92 -3.20 -3.75 0.05
C THR A 92 -3.43 -3.86 -1.46
N LEU A 93 -2.49 -3.42 -2.30
CA LEU A 93 -2.63 -3.48 -3.76
C LEU A 93 -2.89 -4.91 -4.25
N TRP A 94 -2.09 -5.87 -3.80
CA TRP A 94 -2.23 -7.25 -4.25
C TRP A 94 -3.40 -7.96 -3.56
N ASN A 95 -3.61 -7.75 -2.24
CA ASN A 95 -4.70 -8.41 -1.51
C ASN A 95 -6.08 -8.00 -2.04
N ALA A 96 -6.25 -6.72 -2.37
CA ALA A 96 -7.49 -6.20 -2.91
C ALA A 96 -7.65 -6.45 -4.43
N GLY A 97 -6.60 -6.93 -5.09
CA GLY A 97 -6.57 -7.15 -6.55
C GLY A 97 -6.70 -5.85 -7.34
N LEU A 98 -6.03 -4.79 -6.88
CA LEU A 98 -6.05 -3.48 -7.53
C LEU A 98 -5.05 -3.44 -8.69
N ASP A 99 -5.46 -2.82 -9.80
CA ASP A 99 -4.59 -2.65 -10.97
C ASP A 99 -3.56 -1.54 -10.70
N ALA A 100 -2.30 -1.93 -10.52
CA ALA A 100 -1.19 -1.01 -10.24
C ALA A 100 -0.26 -0.81 -11.45
N ARG A 101 -0.66 -1.24 -12.66
CA ARG A 101 0.22 -1.33 -13.84
C ARG A 101 0.96 -0.04 -14.23
N ASP A 102 0.36 1.10 -13.95
CA ASP A 102 0.91 2.42 -14.30
C ASP A 102 1.83 2.97 -13.21
N HIS A 103 2.00 2.24 -12.10
CA HIS A 103 2.70 2.68 -10.89
C HIS A 103 3.97 1.87 -10.56
N LEU A 104 4.52 1.14 -11.54
CA LEU A 104 5.73 0.34 -11.32
C LEU A 104 6.91 1.20 -10.82
N GLY A 105 7.02 2.44 -11.31
CA GLY A 105 8.12 3.32 -10.94
C GLY A 105 8.13 3.67 -9.44
N GLU A 106 6.95 3.92 -8.90
CA GLU A 106 6.66 4.27 -7.51
C GLU A 106 6.88 3.06 -6.61
N ILE A 107 6.36 1.89 -7.00
CA ILE A 107 6.56 0.61 -6.29
C ILE A 107 8.05 0.28 -6.17
N ILE A 108 8.81 0.43 -7.26
CA ILE A 108 10.27 0.21 -7.26
C ILE A 108 10.98 1.22 -6.38
N THR A 109 10.50 2.47 -6.32
CA THR A 109 11.06 3.47 -5.40
C THR A 109 10.90 3.03 -3.95
N CYS A 110 9.71 2.55 -3.57
CA CYS A 110 9.47 2.00 -2.22
C CYS A 110 10.39 0.80 -1.92
N ALA A 111 10.55 -0.14 -2.85
CA ALA A 111 11.43 -1.30 -2.65
C ALA A 111 12.89 -0.92 -2.39
N LEU A 112 13.38 0.11 -3.09
CA LEU A 112 14.76 0.58 -2.96
C LEU A 112 14.99 1.36 -1.66
N GLU A 113 14.06 2.23 -1.28
CA GLU A 113 14.18 3.10 -0.11
C GLU A 113 13.79 2.43 1.21
N GLY A 114 12.88 1.45 1.16
CA GLY A 114 12.33 0.80 2.35
C GLY A 114 13.23 -0.28 2.95
N HIS A 115 12.75 -0.87 4.04
CA HIS A 115 13.36 -2.07 4.62
C HIS A 115 12.92 -3.34 3.87
N SER A 116 13.38 -4.49 4.33
CA SER A 116 13.13 -5.78 3.67
C SER A 116 11.65 -6.13 3.57
N ASP A 117 10.82 -5.73 4.53
CA ASP A 117 9.36 -5.88 4.52
C ASP A 117 8.70 -5.11 3.37
N VAL A 118 9.07 -3.84 3.16
CA VAL A 118 8.60 -3.03 2.03
C VAL A 118 9.05 -3.62 0.70
N CYS A 119 10.31 -4.09 0.64
CA CYS A 119 10.84 -4.74 -0.55
C CYS A 119 10.11 -6.05 -0.87
N PHE A 120 9.76 -6.83 0.15
CA PHE A 120 9.00 -8.07 0.01
C PHE A 120 7.61 -7.80 -0.58
N GLU A 121 6.85 -6.85 -0.02
CA GLU A 121 5.52 -6.52 -0.55
C GLU A 121 5.58 -5.91 -1.95
N ALA A 122 6.60 -5.10 -2.25
CA ALA A 122 6.82 -4.60 -3.61
C ALA A 122 7.07 -5.76 -4.60
N LEU A 123 7.90 -6.73 -4.22
CA LEU A 123 8.13 -7.94 -5.01
C LEU A 123 6.82 -8.71 -5.24
N THR A 124 6.01 -8.92 -4.21
CA THR A 124 4.71 -9.60 -4.32
C THR A 124 3.77 -8.88 -5.28
N VAL A 125 3.69 -7.54 -5.23
CA VAL A 125 2.88 -6.76 -6.19
C VAL A 125 3.39 -6.93 -7.61
N VAL A 126 4.71 -6.86 -7.84
CA VAL A 126 5.31 -7.05 -9.18
C VAL A 126 5.07 -8.46 -9.72
N GLU A 127 5.09 -9.47 -8.85
CA GLU A 127 4.81 -10.86 -9.20
C GLU A 127 3.35 -11.07 -9.63
N HIS A 128 2.40 -10.56 -8.85
CA HIS A 128 0.97 -10.83 -9.04
C HIS A 128 0.30 -9.94 -10.09
N GLN A 129 0.86 -8.77 -10.39
CA GLN A 129 0.34 -7.94 -11.48
C GLN A 129 0.56 -8.63 -12.83
N GLU A 130 -0.54 -8.88 -13.56
CA GLU A 130 -0.49 -9.61 -14.83
C GLU A 130 0.33 -8.86 -15.89
N LEU A 131 0.11 -7.56 -16.02
CA LEU A 131 0.67 -6.74 -17.09
C LEU A 131 1.44 -5.55 -16.53
N TRP A 132 2.71 -5.45 -16.95
CA TRP A 132 3.56 -4.28 -16.75
C TRP A 132 3.98 -3.72 -18.12
N PRO A 133 3.99 -2.39 -18.34
CA PRO A 133 4.48 -1.81 -19.59
C PRO A 133 5.98 -2.07 -19.80
N ASP A 134 6.39 -2.59 -20.97
CA ASP A 134 7.79 -2.95 -21.29
C ASP A 134 8.81 -1.86 -20.92
N ARG A 135 8.49 -0.60 -21.25
CA ARG A 135 9.36 0.54 -20.94
C ARG A 135 9.55 0.71 -19.43
N ALA A 136 8.47 0.55 -18.67
CA ALA A 136 8.50 0.61 -17.21
C ALA A 136 9.32 -0.54 -16.64
N VAL A 137 9.12 -1.77 -17.12
CA VAL A 137 9.88 -2.95 -16.68
C VAL A 137 11.38 -2.79 -16.95
N ARG A 138 11.77 -2.32 -18.15
CA ARG A 138 13.18 -2.09 -18.50
C ARG A 138 13.82 -1.03 -17.59
N THR A 139 13.08 0.03 -17.30
CA THR A 139 13.55 1.12 -16.43
C THR A 139 13.68 0.62 -14.98
N ALA A 140 12.70 -0.13 -14.50
CA ALA A 140 12.69 -0.74 -13.18
C ALA A 140 13.89 -1.68 -12.98
N ALA A 141 14.11 -2.63 -13.90
CA ALA A 141 15.21 -3.58 -13.82
C ALA A 141 16.57 -2.87 -13.72
N LEU A 142 16.81 -1.87 -14.56
CA LEU A 142 18.05 -1.08 -14.53
C LEU A 142 18.24 -0.32 -13.21
N ARG A 143 17.16 0.22 -12.62
CA ARG A 143 17.21 0.91 -11.33
C ARG A 143 17.60 -0.04 -10.21
N VAL A 144 16.99 -1.22 -10.16
CA VAL A 144 17.26 -2.21 -9.11
C VAL A 144 18.66 -2.81 -9.28
N GLU A 145 19.09 -3.15 -10.49
CA GLU A 145 20.45 -3.62 -10.78
C GLU A 145 21.53 -2.64 -10.35
N LYS A 146 21.28 -1.34 -10.55
CA LYS A 146 22.22 -0.29 -10.11
C LYS A 146 22.30 -0.18 -8.59
N ALA A 147 21.22 -0.47 -7.88
CA ALA A 147 21.15 -0.37 -6.42
C ALA A 147 21.69 -1.62 -5.71
N LEU A 148 21.59 -2.81 -6.33
CA LEU A 148 22.00 -4.09 -5.76
C LEU A 148 23.40 -4.11 -5.10
N PRO A 149 24.47 -3.58 -5.74
CA PRO A 149 25.80 -3.56 -5.15
C PRO A 149 25.93 -2.63 -3.93
N LEU A 150 24.99 -1.70 -3.75
CA LEU A 150 24.96 -0.72 -2.67
C LEU A 150 24.14 -1.18 -1.47
N GLU A 151 23.23 -2.13 -1.66
CA GLU A 151 22.41 -2.65 -0.56
C GLU A 151 23.29 -3.45 0.40
N THR A 152 23.25 -3.11 1.69
CA THR A 152 24.08 -3.73 2.73
C THR A 152 23.36 -4.83 3.49
N ASP A 153 22.03 -4.79 3.56
CA ASP A 153 21.21 -5.84 4.16
C ASP A 153 21.20 -7.07 3.23
N PRO A 154 21.74 -8.23 3.66
CA PRO A 154 21.79 -9.42 2.81
C PRO A 154 20.42 -9.93 2.41
N TYR A 155 19.43 -9.90 3.33
CA TYR A 155 18.09 -10.40 3.05
C TYR A 155 17.35 -9.48 2.08
N LYS A 156 17.45 -8.16 2.27
CA LYS A 156 16.89 -7.22 1.28
C LYS A 156 17.60 -7.33 -0.07
N ARG A 157 18.91 -7.56 -0.09
CA ARG A 157 19.66 -7.76 -1.34
C ARG A 157 19.16 -8.99 -2.10
N ASP A 158 18.85 -10.08 -1.41
CA ASP A 158 18.27 -11.28 -2.03
C ASP A 158 16.88 -10.98 -2.63
N LEU A 159 16.02 -10.27 -1.90
CA LEU A 159 14.72 -9.82 -2.44
C LEU A 159 14.85 -8.91 -3.66
N LEU A 160 15.83 -8.00 -3.67
CA LEU A 160 16.10 -7.14 -4.83
C LEU A 160 16.65 -7.94 -6.02
N ASN A 161 17.41 -9.01 -5.77
CA ASN A 161 17.88 -9.92 -6.83
C ASN A 161 16.69 -10.65 -7.46
N ASP A 162 15.78 -11.19 -6.64
CA ASP A 162 14.55 -11.86 -7.12
C ASP A 162 13.69 -10.89 -7.93
N LEU A 163 13.55 -9.64 -7.46
CA LEU A 163 12.83 -8.58 -8.16
C LEU A 163 13.42 -8.28 -9.54
N VAL A 164 14.75 -8.20 -9.65
CA VAL A 164 15.41 -8.05 -10.96
C VAL A 164 15.15 -9.27 -11.85
N GLY A 165 15.27 -10.48 -11.31
CA GLY A 165 14.99 -11.71 -12.05
C GLY A 165 13.60 -11.71 -12.68
N LEU A 166 12.59 -11.44 -11.87
CA LEU A 166 11.19 -11.35 -12.29
C LEU A 166 10.97 -10.26 -13.38
N LEU A 167 11.57 -9.09 -13.21
CA LEU A 167 11.47 -8.02 -14.21
C LEU A 167 12.16 -8.41 -15.53
N ARG A 168 13.29 -9.13 -15.47
CA ARG A 168 14.04 -9.58 -16.65
C ARG A 168 13.32 -10.68 -17.42
N GLU A 169 12.70 -11.63 -16.73
CA GLU A 169 11.88 -12.67 -17.36
C GLU A 169 10.78 -12.08 -18.23
N ARG A 170 10.16 -10.97 -17.78
CA ARG A 170 9.10 -10.27 -18.54
C ARG A 170 9.58 -9.54 -19.80
N ILE A 171 10.89 -9.31 -19.94
CA ILE A 171 11.49 -8.65 -21.11
C ILE A 171 12.18 -9.67 -22.04
N GLY A 172 12.50 -10.85 -21.52
CA GLY A 172 13.31 -11.88 -22.16
C GLY A 172 12.52 -13.04 -22.77
N GLY A 173 11.21 -12.90 -22.95
CA GLY A 173 10.35 -13.80 -23.73
C GLY A 173 10.18 -13.37 -25.18
#